data_AF-A0A2T6BW06-F1
#
_entry.id   AF-A0A2T6BW06-F1
#
_cell.length_a   1.000
_cell.length_b   1.000
_cell.length_c   1.000
_cell.angle_alpha   90.00
_cell.angle_beta   90.00
_cell.angle_gamma   90.00
#
_symmetry.space_group_name_H-M   'P 1'
#
loop_
_entity.id
_entity.type
_entity.pdbx_description
1 polymer ?
#
loop_
_entity_poly.entity_id
_entity_poly.type
_entity_poly.pdbx_seq_one_letter_code
_entity_poly.pdbx_strand_id
1 'polypeptide(L)' 'MGLKTQRRWTLAILGVLIVSAYVVPYVFLSRIESWYGSFLFWILFSLASILVISRIACQWRDPE' A
#
# COMPACT_ATOMS: atom_id res chain seq x y z
N MET A 1 -10.59 19.73 -0.89
CA MET A 1 -9.15 19.44 -1.05
C MET A 1 -8.93 19.04 -2.51
N GLY A 2 -8.36 19.92 -3.33
CA GLY A 2 -8.49 19.87 -4.80
C GLY A 2 -8.13 18.51 -5.44
N LEU A 3 -8.88 18.12 -6.48
CA LEU A 3 -8.71 16.88 -7.28
C LEU A 3 -7.25 16.61 -7.68
N LYS A 4 -6.45 17.67 -7.88
CA LYS A 4 -5.01 17.63 -8.18
C LYS A 4 -4.19 17.09 -6.99
N THR A 5 -4.54 17.51 -5.77
CA THR A 5 -3.91 17.06 -4.52
C THR A 5 -4.27 15.61 -4.23
N GLN A 6 -5.54 15.22 -4.36
CA GLN A 6 -5.96 13.82 -4.17
C GLN A 6 -5.17 12.87 -5.08
N ARG A 7 -5.05 13.18 -6.37
CA ARG A 7 -4.29 12.35 -7.31
C ARG A 7 -2.80 12.26 -6.97
N ARG A 8 -2.18 13.36 -6.52
CA ARG A 8 -0.77 13.36 -6.04
C ARG A 8 -0.61 12.54 -4.75
N TRP A 9 -1.57 12.62 -3.83
CA TRP A 9 -1.57 11.85 -2.59
C TRP A 9 -1.73 10.35 -2.84
N THR A 10 -2.65 9.97 -3.74
CA THR A 10 -2.81 8.58 -4.17
C THR A 10 -1.53 8.03 -4.79
N LEU A 11 -0.88 8.80 -5.68
CA LEU A 11 0.40 8.41 -6.28
C LEU A 11 1.52 8.30 -5.22
N ALA A 12 1.58 9.24 -4.27
CA ALA A 12 2.56 9.21 -3.19
C ALA A 12 2.36 7.98 -2.27
N ILE A 13 1.13 7.67 -1.90
CA ILE A 13 0.78 6.49 -1.09
C ILE A 13 1.17 5.21 -1.83
N LEU A 14 0.91 5.14 -3.15
CA LEU A 14 1.26 3.99 -3.98
C LEU A 14 2.79 3.83 -4.06
N GLY A 15 3.54 4.92 -4.21
CA GLY A 15 5.00 4.90 -4.15
C GLY A 15 5.54 4.41 -2.80
N VAL A 16 4.99 4.90 -1.69
CA VAL A 16 5.34 4.44 -0.33
C VAL A 16 5.01 2.95 -0.15
N LEU A 17 3.89 2.49 -0.69
CA LEU A 17 3.49 1.08 -0.64
C LEU A 17 4.47 0.19 -1.41
N ILE A 18 4.92 0.60 -2.60
CA ILE A 18 5.93 -0.13 -3.37
C ILE A 18 7.26 -0.17 -2.61
N VAL A 19 7.72 0.96 -2.07
CA VAL A 19 8.97 1.01 -1.31
C VAL A 19 8.87 0.13 -0.06
N SER A 20 7.75 0.18 0.66
CA SER A 20 7.46 -0.70 1.80
C SER A 20 7.52 -2.19 1.43
N ALA A 21 6.98 -2.56 0.27
CA ALA A 21 6.99 -3.94 -0.24
C ALA A 21 8.40 -4.50 -0.44
N TYR A 22 9.40 -3.65 -0.71
CA TYR A 22 10.80 -4.05 -0.82
C TYR A 22 11.56 -3.86 0.48
N VAL A 23 11.39 -2.73 1.17
CA VAL A 23 12.16 -2.42 2.38
C VAL A 23 11.82 -3.38 3.51
N VAL A 24 10.54 -3.72 3.71
CA VAL A 24 10.15 -4.54 4.86
C VAL A 24 10.68 -5.98 4.78
N PRO A 25 10.47 -6.75 3.67
CA PRO A 25 11.03 -8.09 3.57
C PRO A 25 12.56 -8.11 3.57
N TYR A 26 13.21 -7.16 2.89
CA TYR A 26 14.66 -7.21 2.71
C TYR A 26 15.46 -6.58 3.87
N VAL A 27 14.90 -5.63 4.63
CA VAL A 27 15.61 -4.94 5.72
C VAL A 27 15.18 -5.41 7.11
N PHE A 28 13.87 -5.58 7.35
CA PHE A 28 13.34 -5.95 8.68
C PHE A 28 13.19 -7.46 8.84
N LEU A 29 12.65 -8.12 7.82
CA LEU A 29 12.38 -9.56 7.84
C LEU A 29 13.64 -10.40 7.62
N SER A 30 14.69 -9.86 6.97
CA SER A 30 15.98 -10.55 6.85
C SER A 30 16.69 -10.73 8.20
N ARG A 31 16.34 -9.92 9.21
CA ARG A 31 16.84 -10.06 10.59
C ARG A 31 15.95 -10.92 11.48
N ILE A 32 14.68 -11.12 11.11
CA ILE A 32 13.69 -11.84 11.90
C ILE A 32 13.39 -13.14 11.18
N GLU A 33 14.13 -14.19 11.53
CA GLU A 33 13.92 -15.57 11.11
C GLU A 33 12.66 -16.16 11.79
N SER A 34 11.54 -15.44 11.73
CA SER A 34 10.26 -15.86 12.31
C SER A 34 9.16 -15.69 11.27
N TRP A 35 8.73 -16.82 10.73
CA TRP A 35 7.72 -16.95 9.68
C TRP A 35 6.39 -16.26 10.03
N TYR A 36 6.05 -16.19 11.32
CA TYR A 36 4.85 -15.52 11.83
C TYR A 36 4.89 -14.00 11.64
N GLY A 37 6.05 -13.36 11.79
CA GLY A 37 6.20 -11.92 11.58
C GLY A 37 5.99 -11.54 10.11
N SER A 38 6.49 -12.38 9.21
CA SER A 38 6.28 -12.23 7.76
C SER A 38 4.82 -12.31 7.38
N PHE A 39 4.09 -13.29 7.92
CA PHE A 39 2.69 -13.52 7.56
C PHE A 39 1.79 -12.35 7.99
N LEU A 40 2.00 -11.81 9.20
CA LEU A 40 1.23 -10.66 9.69
C LEU A 40 1.47 -9.41 8.83
N PHE A 41 2.73 -9.18 8.43
CA PHE A 41 3.08 -8.07 7.54
C PHE A 41 2.40 -8.19 6.18
N TRP A 42 2.47 -9.37 5.54
CA TRP A 42 1.87 -9.59 4.22
C TRP A 42 0.34 -9.46 4.25
N ILE A 43 -0.33 -9.84 5.35
CA ILE A 43 -1.77 -9.61 5.52
C ILE A 43 -2.08 -8.12 5.58
N LEU A 44 -1.38 -7.36 6.43
CA LEU A 44 -1.57 -5.90 6.55
C LEU A 44 -1.26 -5.17 5.23
N PHE A 45 -0.18 -5.59 4.56
CA PHE A 45 0.24 -5.03 3.28
C PHE A 45 -0.80 -5.27 2.18
N SER A 46 -1.34 -6.49 2.12
CA SER A 46 -2.41 -6.84 1.18
C SER A 46 -3.68 -6.03 1.46
N LEU A 47 -4.09 -5.92 2.73
CA LEU A 47 -5.27 -5.14 3.13
C LEU A 47 -5.12 -3.65 2.75
N ALA A 48 -3.93 -3.08 2.99
CA ALA A 48 -3.61 -1.71 2.61
C ALA A 48 -3.63 -1.53 1.08
N SER A 49 -3.08 -2.48 0.33
CA SER A 49 -3.09 -2.48 -1.14
C SER A 49 -4.52 -2.51 -1.68
N ILE A 50 -5.37 -3.39 -1.14
CA ILE A 50 -6.79 -3.47 -1.52
C ILE A 50 -7.48 -2.14 -1.26
N LEU A 51 -7.30 -1.54 -0.08
CA LEU A 51 -7.89 -0.23 0.23
C LEU A 51 -7.49 0.86 -0.77
N VAL A 52 -6.20 0.95 -1.11
CA VAL A 52 -5.70 1.94 -2.07
C VAL A 52 -6.27 1.69 -3.46
N ILE A 53 -6.23 0.44 -3.93
CA ILE A 53 -6.75 0.06 -5.25
C ILE A 53 -8.26 0.28 -5.31
N SER A 54 -9.01 -0.07 -4.26
CA SER A 54 -10.46 0.18 -4.18
C SER A 54 -10.78 1.68 -4.15
N ARG A 55 -10.00 2.50 -3.44
CA ARG A 55 -10.18 3.97 -3.46
C ARG A 55 -9.94 4.55 -4.85
N ILE A 56 -8.92 4.06 -5.55
CA ILE A 56 -8.68 4.40 -6.96
C ILE A 56 -9.87 3.94 -7.79
N ALA A 57 -10.27 2.67 -7.73
CA ALA A 57 -11.37 2.13 -8.52
C ALA A 57 -12.70 2.88 -8.27
N CYS A 58 -12.99 3.26 -7.02
CA CYS A 58 -14.17 4.07 -6.70
C CYS A 58 -14.08 5.49 -7.25
N GLN A 59 -12.90 6.13 -7.25
CA GLN A 59 -12.71 7.44 -7.88
C GLN A 59 -12.98 7.42 -9.40
N TRP A 60 -12.77 6.28 -10.06
CA TRP A 60 -13.10 6.11 -11.47
C TRP A 60 -14.57 5.76 -11.70
N ARG A 61 -15.26 5.32 -10.66
CA ARG A 61 -16.65 4.87 -10.73
C ARG A 61 -17.64 6.00 -10.45
N ASP A 62 -17.21 7.24 -10.18
CA ASP A 62 -18.11 8.41 -10.16
C ASP A 62 -18.67 8.60 -11.57
N PRO A 63 -19.91 8.15 -11.85
CA PRO A 63 -20.57 8.42 -13.11
C PRO A 63 -21.21 9.80 -12.93
N GLU A 64 -20.88 10.71 -13.83
CA GLU A 64 -21.70 11.90 -14.06
C GLU A 64 -23.20 11.57 -14.16
#